data_AF-A0A9W6Z2B7-F1
#
_entry.id   AF-A0A9W6Z2B7-F1
#
_cell.length_a   1.000
_cell.length_b   1.000
_cell.length_c   1.000
_cell.angle_alpha   90.00
_cell.angle_beta   90.00
_cell.angle_gamma   90.00
#
_symmetry.space_group_name_H-M   'P 1'
#
loop_
_entity.id
_entity.type
_entity.pdbx_description
1 polymer ?
#
loop_
_entity_poly.entity_id
_entity_poly.type
_entity_poly.pdbx_seq_one_letter_code
_entity_poly.pdbx_strand_id
1 'polypeptide(L)'
;MVLTTVKICHINVDTNETSYKVGDNTKFQIGLSHWNGDEWKPLNTLEDLQLEFIMLDPYYRLNLTLESEGVYSTTFKIPDQHGMFTFKVDYKRPGWSYVDESVVVPVRHLANDEYPRSWEITNSWVYLASYGAVVLGWFAFVWFYITSGNQTVKLYENKKNH
;
A
#
# COMPACT_ATOMS: atom_id res chain seq x y z
N MET A 1 -13.89 -30.31 -24.41
CA MET A 1 -12.91 -30.69 -23.38
C MET A 1 -13.34 -30.08 -22.07
N VAL A 2 -13.36 -30.82 -20.96
CA VAL A 2 -13.87 -30.32 -19.66
C VAL A 2 -12.71 -29.72 -18.87
N LEU A 3 -12.89 -28.48 -18.43
CA LEU A 3 -12.02 -27.74 -17.53
C LEU A 3 -12.63 -27.70 -16.13
N THR A 4 -11.78 -27.75 -15.12
CA THR A 4 -12.16 -27.45 -13.74
C THR A 4 -11.08 -26.59 -13.08
N THR A 5 -11.52 -25.72 -12.20
CA THR A 5 -10.64 -25.02 -11.26
C THR A 5 -10.30 -25.96 -10.11
N VAL A 6 -9.03 -26.01 -9.74
CA VAL A 6 -8.53 -26.83 -8.62
C VAL A 6 -8.47 -26.00 -7.35
N LYS A 7 -7.84 -24.82 -7.43
CA LYS A 7 -7.59 -23.96 -6.28
C LYS A 7 -7.35 -22.53 -6.72
N ILE A 8 -7.83 -21.57 -5.93
CA ILE A 8 -7.49 -20.16 -6.06
C ILE A 8 -6.70 -19.75 -4.82
N CYS A 9 -5.59 -19.08 -5.03
CA CYS A 9 -4.77 -18.50 -3.97
C CYS A 9 -4.52 -17.03 -4.31
N HIS A 10 -4.68 -16.16 -3.32
CA HIS A 10 -4.30 -14.76 -3.45
C HIS A 10 -3.59 -14.36 -2.16
N ILE A 11 -2.44 -13.71 -2.29
CA ILE A 11 -1.62 -13.32 -1.14
C ILE A 11 -1.03 -11.92 -1.36
N ASN A 12 -0.90 -11.18 -0.27
CA ASN A 12 -0.06 -10.01 -0.22
C ASN A 12 1.40 -10.46 -0.26
N VAL A 13 2.20 -9.93 -1.18
CA VAL A 13 3.60 -10.33 -1.34
C VAL A 13 4.43 -9.88 -0.14
N ASP A 14 4.08 -8.75 0.46
CA ASP A 14 4.85 -8.12 1.53
C ASP A 14 4.51 -8.71 2.91
N THR A 15 3.24 -9.00 3.17
CA THR A 15 2.78 -9.53 4.48
C THR A 15 2.47 -11.03 4.48
N ASN A 16 2.33 -11.65 3.31
CA ASN A 16 1.89 -13.04 3.13
C ASN A 16 0.50 -13.33 3.74
N GLU A 17 -0.34 -12.29 3.84
CA GLU A 17 -1.71 -12.36 4.35
C GLU A 17 -2.73 -12.15 3.21
N THR A 18 -4.01 -12.44 3.49
CA THR A 18 -5.13 -12.20 2.57
C THR A 18 -5.82 -10.86 2.79
N SER A 19 -5.22 -9.97 3.57
CA SER A 19 -5.67 -8.59 3.76
C SER A 19 -4.83 -7.62 2.94
N TYR A 20 -5.51 -6.64 2.35
CA TYR A 20 -4.92 -5.74 1.38
C TYR A 20 -5.13 -4.28 1.77
N LYS A 21 -4.07 -3.48 1.65
CA LYS A 21 -4.19 -2.02 1.64
C LYS A 21 -3.89 -1.45 0.26
N VAL A 22 -4.31 -0.22 0.08
CA VAL A 22 -4.02 0.56 -1.11
C VAL A 22 -2.50 0.59 -1.37
N GLY A 23 -2.11 0.28 -2.61
CA GLY A 23 -0.71 0.30 -3.04
C GLY A 23 0.13 -0.93 -2.67
N ASP A 24 -0.44 -1.96 -2.06
CA ASP A 24 0.26 -3.24 -1.83
C ASP A 24 0.52 -4.00 -3.12
N ASN A 25 1.55 -4.86 -3.10
CA ASN A 25 1.79 -5.85 -4.14
C ASN A 25 1.02 -7.13 -3.83
N THR A 26 0.17 -7.58 -4.74
CA THR A 26 -0.60 -8.83 -4.61
C THR A 26 -0.15 -9.83 -5.65
N LYS A 27 -0.12 -11.09 -5.26
CA LYS A 27 0.02 -12.23 -6.16
C LYS A 27 -1.29 -13.01 -6.19
N PHE A 28 -1.83 -13.19 -7.38
CA PHE A 28 -2.98 -14.05 -7.63
C PHE A 28 -2.52 -15.31 -8.35
N GLN A 29 -3.06 -16.47 -7.94
CA GLN A 29 -2.78 -17.77 -8.53
C GLN A 29 -4.08 -18.56 -8.70
N ILE A 30 -4.21 -19.25 -9.82
CA ILE A 30 -5.32 -20.16 -10.12
C ILE A 30 -4.78 -21.47 -10.67
N GLY A 31 -5.22 -22.58 -10.09
CA GLY A 31 -4.95 -23.93 -10.56
C GLY A 31 -6.05 -24.39 -11.52
N LEU A 32 -5.69 -24.82 -12.72
CA LEU A 32 -6.59 -25.33 -13.75
C LEU A 32 -6.19 -26.75 -14.13
N SER A 33 -7.19 -27.63 -14.25
CA SER A 33 -7.03 -28.97 -14.78
C SER A 33 -8.09 -29.28 -15.83
N HIS A 34 -7.77 -30.22 -16.72
CA HIS A 34 -8.68 -30.67 -17.77
C HIS A 34 -8.87 -32.18 -17.72
N TRP A 35 -10.04 -32.64 -18.13
CA TRP A 35 -10.35 -34.05 -18.31
C TRP A 35 -9.95 -34.52 -19.70
N ASN A 36 -9.15 -35.58 -19.82
CA ASN A 36 -8.74 -36.16 -21.10
C ASN A 36 -9.54 -37.41 -21.51
N GLY A 37 -10.56 -37.82 -20.74
CA GLY A 37 -11.31 -39.06 -20.97
C GLY A 37 -11.03 -40.14 -19.93
N ASP A 38 -9.79 -40.20 -19.42
CA ASP A 38 -9.35 -41.20 -18.45
C ASP A 38 -8.96 -40.61 -17.08
N GLU A 39 -8.23 -39.48 -17.10
CA GLU A 39 -7.69 -38.83 -15.90
C GLU A 39 -7.72 -37.30 -16.01
N TRP A 40 -7.67 -36.63 -14.85
CA TRP A 40 -7.51 -35.17 -14.75
C TRP A 40 -6.03 -34.80 -14.91
N LYS A 41 -5.72 -33.96 -15.88
CA LYS A 41 -4.36 -33.46 -16.13
C LYS A 41 -4.26 -31.95 -15.89
N PRO A 42 -3.11 -31.46 -15.38
CA PRO A 42 -2.87 -30.03 -15.29
C PRO A 42 -2.90 -29.39 -16.68
N LEU A 43 -3.54 -28.23 -16.79
CA LEU A 43 -3.63 -27.50 -18.04
C LEU A 43 -2.48 -26.50 -18.16
N ASN A 44 -1.59 -26.69 -19.13
CA ASN A 44 -0.38 -25.88 -19.29
C ASN A 44 -0.37 -25.03 -20.57
N THR A 45 -1.38 -25.17 -21.44
CA THR A 45 -1.36 -24.65 -22.80
C THR A 45 -2.15 -23.37 -23.01
N LEU A 46 -2.82 -22.84 -21.97
CA LEU A 46 -3.53 -21.57 -22.07
C LEU A 46 -2.53 -20.39 -22.07
N GLU A 47 -2.58 -19.57 -23.11
CA GLU A 47 -1.79 -18.32 -23.20
C GLU A 47 -2.66 -17.07 -23.04
N ASP A 48 -3.97 -17.20 -23.18
CA ASP A 48 -4.94 -16.11 -23.23
C ASP A 48 -5.81 -15.99 -21.97
N LEU A 49 -5.40 -16.65 -20.88
CA LEU A 49 -6.08 -16.58 -19.60
C LEU A 49 -5.86 -15.19 -18.96
N GLN A 50 -6.94 -14.55 -18.55
CA GLN A 50 -6.91 -13.19 -18.02
C GLN A 50 -7.55 -13.09 -16.64
N LEU A 51 -6.92 -12.28 -15.80
CA LEU A 51 -7.44 -11.82 -14.52
C LEU A 51 -7.96 -10.39 -14.68
N GLU A 52 -9.20 -10.18 -14.24
CA GLU A 52 -9.77 -8.86 -14.05
C GLU A 52 -9.79 -8.53 -12.55
N PHE A 53 -9.31 -7.34 -12.19
CA PHE A 53 -9.45 -6.79 -10.85
C PHE A 53 -10.48 -5.66 -10.88
N ILE A 54 -11.67 -5.93 -10.36
CA ILE A 54 -12.88 -5.13 -10.61
C ILE A 54 -13.50 -4.63 -9.31
N MET A 55 -14.20 -3.50 -9.36
CA MET A 55 -15.10 -3.04 -8.29
C MET A 55 -16.51 -2.79 -8.86
N LEU A 56 -16.68 -1.68 -9.58
CA LEU A 56 -17.82 -1.42 -10.47
C LEU A 56 -17.40 -1.66 -11.91
N ASP A 57 -16.29 -1.03 -12.29
CA ASP A 57 -15.60 -1.23 -13.57
C ASP A 57 -14.24 -1.91 -13.34
N PRO A 58 -13.68 -2.57 -14.37
CA PRO A 58 -12.37 -3.20 -14.28
C PRO A 58 -11.25 -2.16 -14.21
N TYR A 59 -10.49 -2.18 -13.11
CA TYR A 59 -9.29 -1.35 -12.95
C TYR A 59 -8.09 -1.95 -13.68
N TYR A 60 -7.93 -3.27 -13.58
CA TYR A 60 -6.85 -3.99 -14.25
C TYR A 60 -7.40 -5.18 -15.03
N ARG A 61 -6.80 -5.40 -16.20
CA ARG A 61 -6.91 -6.63 -16.99
C ARG A 61 -5.50 -7.12 -17.24
N LEU A 62 -5.15 -8.25 -16.66
CA LEU A 62 -3.80 -8.79 -16.67
C LEU A 62 -3.82 -10.19 -17.24
N ASN A 63 -2.89 -10.52 -18.11
CA ASN A 63 -2.70 -11.90 -18.55
C ASN A 63 -2.07 -12.71 -17.42
N LEU A 64 -2.58 -13.92 -17.20
CA LEU A 64 -2.00 -14.87 -16.27
C LEU A 64 -0.94 -15.71 -17.00
N THR A 65 0.22 -15.85 -16.38
CA THR A 65 1.34 -16.64 -16.93
C THR A 65 1.48 -17.96 -16.19
N LEU A 66 1.89 -19.01 -16.89
CA LEU A 66 2.16 -20.31 -16.27
C LEU A 66 3.34 -20.19 -15.29
N GLU A 67 3.11 -20.54 -14.02
CA GLU A 67 4.13 -20.53 -12.96
C GLU A 67 4.62 -21.93 -12.64
N SER A 68 3.71 -22.90 -12.57
CA SER A 68 4.00 -24.31 -12.40
C SER A 68 2.94 -25.16 -13.11
N GLU A 69 3.11 -26.48 -13.14
CA GLU A 69 2.17 -27.37 -13.84
C GLU A 69 0.72 -27.15 -13.38
N GLY A 70 -0.12 -26.65 -14.30
CA GLY A 70 -1.52 -26.37 -14.09
C GLY A 70 -1.79 -25.10 -13.28
N VAL A 71 -0.77 -24.32 -12.91
CA VAL A 71 -0.92 -23.13 -12.07
C VAL A 71 -0.52 -21.88 -12.83
N TYR A 72 -1.47 -20.98 -12.95
CA TYR A 72 -1.32 -19.68 -13.59
C TYR A 72 -1.29 -18.59 -12.54
N SER A 73 -0.40 -17.61 -12.69
CA SER A 73 -0.28 -16.51 -11.75
C SER A 73 0.05 -15.17 -12.39
N THR A 74 -0.19 -14.11 -11.63
CA THR A 74 0.26 -12.77 -11.94
C THR A 74 0.48 -12.00 -10.64
N THR A 75 1.39 -11.03 -10.69
CA THR A 75 1.70 -10.15 -9.59
C THR A 75 1.49 -8.72 -10.04
N PHE A 76 0.73 -7.95 -9.26
CA PHE A 76 0.43 -6.55 -9.60
C PHE A 76 0.23 -5.71 -8.34
N LYS A 77 0.29 -4.39 -8.51
CA LYS A 77 0.08 -3.41 -7.45
C LYS A 77 -1.39 -2.99 -7.39
N ILE A 78 -1.97 -2.97 -6.20
CA ILE A 78 -3.36 -2.52 -5.97
C ILE A 78 -3.51 -1.03 -6.32
N PRO A 79 -4.61 -0.63 -6.97
CA PRO A 79 -4.85 0.77 -7.34
C PRO A 79 -5.04 1.66 -6.11
N ASP A 80 -4.94 2.98 -6.32
CA ASP A 80 -5.08 4.00 -5.26
C ASP A 80 -6.54 4.27 -4.86
N GLN A 81 -7.32 3.20 -4.69
CA GLN A 81 -8.74 3.25 -4.33
C GLN A 81 -9.03 2.14 -3.32
N HIS A 82 -9.79 2.47 -2.28
CA HIS A 82 -10.22 1.54 -1.25
C HIS A 82 -11.67 1.10 -1.53
N GLY A 83 -12.03 -0.07 -1.02
CA GLY A 83 -13.38 -0.63 -1.19
C GLY A 83 -13.37 -2.14 -1.39
N MET A 84 -14.48 -2.66 -1.91
CA MET A 84 -14.64 -4.09 -2.19
C MET A 84 -14.22 -4.37 -3.63
N PHE A 85 -13.10 -5.04 -3.80
CA PHE A 85 -12.65 -5.49 -5.11
C PHE A 85 -12.98 -6.95 -5.32
N THR A 86 -13.04 -7.37 -6.57
CA THR A 86 -13.25 -8.76 -6.96
C THR A 86 -12.15 -9.15 -7.92
N PHE A 87 -11.43 -10.22 -7.59
CA PHE A 87 -10.62 -10.96 -8.55
C PHE A 87 -11.57 -11.80 -9.39
N LYS A 88 -11.61 -11.57 -10.69
CA LYS A 88 -12.48 -12.30 -11.61
C LYS A 88 -11.67 -12.92 -12.75
N VAL A 89 -11.88 -14.21 -12.98
CA VAL A 89 -11.32 -14.94 -14.11
C VAL A 89 -12.49 -15.49 -14.91
N ASP A 90 -12.70 -14.96 -16.11
CA ASP A 90 -13.76 -15.39 -17.03
C ASP A 90 -13.13 -15.95 -18.31
N TYR A 91 -13.12 -17.28 -18.43
CA TYR A 91 -12.60 -17.98 -19.59
C TYR A 91 -13.71 -18.66 -20.37
N LYS A 92 -14.14 -18.02 -21.46
CA LYS A 92 -15.17 -18.52 -22.38
C LYS A 92 -14.57 -18.65 -23.78
N ARG A 93 -14.12 -19.86 -24.12
CA ARG A 93 -13.60 -20.21 -25.46
C ARG A 93 -14.32 -21.40 -26.07
N PRO A 94 -14.58 -21.39 -27.39
CA PRO A 94 -15.13 -22.55 -28.08
C PRO A 94 -14.23 -23.79 -27.91
N GLY A 95 -14.82 -24.95 -27.63
CA GLY A 95 -14.10 -26.21 -27.45
C GLY A 95 -13.73 -26.57 -25.99
N TRP A 96 -13.78 -25.58 -25.10
CA TRP A 96 -13.55 -25.75 -23.66
C TRP A 96 -14.84 -25.48 -22.87
N SER A 97 -14.94 -26.04 -21.66
CA SER A 97 -15.97 -25.60 -20.71
C SER A 97 -15.62 -24.22 -20.15
N TYR A 98 -16.64 -23.51 -19.69
CA TYR A 98 -16.47 -22.18 -19.13
C TYR A 98 -15.85 -22.25 -17.73
N VAL A 99 -14.93 -21.33 -17.47
CA VAL A 99 -14.39 -21.08 -16.14
C VAL A 99 -14.84 -19.67 -15.75
N ASP A 100 -15.61 -19.56 -14.68
CA ASP A 100 -16.08 -18.28 -14.13
C ASP A 100 -15.84 -18.30 -12.63
N GLU A 101 -14.70 -17.75 -12.23
CA GLU A 101 -14.25 -17.73 -10.85
C GLU A 101 -14.18 -16.29 -10.36
N SER A 102 -14.77 -16.03 -9.21
CA SER A 102 -14.77 -14.70 -8.60
C SER A 102 -14.49 -14.77 -7.10
N VAL A 103 -13.57 -13.94 -6.64
CA VAL A 103 -13.20 -13.83 -5.22
C VAL A 103 -13.25 -12.37 -4.81
N VAL A 104 -14.15 -12.05 -3.89
CA VAL A 104 -14.33 -10.69 -3.37
C VAL A 104 -13.37 -10.47 -2.20
N VAL A 105 -12.59 -9.39 -2.26
CA VAL A 105 -11.63 -8.99 -1.24
C VAL A 105 -11.81 -7.53 -0.83
N PRO A 106 -11.71 -7.22 0.47
CA PRO A 106 -11.68 -5.84 0.93
C PRO A 106 -10.27 -5.25 0.76
N VAL A 107 -10.19 -4.04 0.20
CA VAL A 107 -8.99 -3.21 0.17
C VAL A 107 -9.21 -2.02 1.09
N ARG A 108 -8.39 -1.94 2.15
CA ARG A 108 -8.45 -0.83 3.13
C ARG A 108 -7.57 0.34 2.74
N HIS A 109 -7.88 1.51 3.29
CA HIS A 109 -7.01 2.66 3.26
C HIS A 109 -5.79 2.48 4.19
N LEU A 110 -4.79 3.35 4.03
CA LEU A 110 -3.66 3.44 4.94
C LEU A 110 -4.12 3.88 6.34
N ALA A 111 -3.55 3.26 7.36
CA ALA A 111 -3.72 3.69 8.73
C ALA A 111 -2.81 4.89 9.04
N ASN A 112 -3.15 5.68 10.07
CA ASN A 112 -2.44 6.92 10.41
C ASN A 112 -0.95 6.69 10.77
N ASP A 113 -0.62 5.50 11.23
CA ASP A 113 0.73 5.08 11.57
C ASP A 113 1.55 4.58 10.39
N GLU A 114 0.91 4.25 9.27
CA GLU A 114 1.56 3.74 8.05
C GLU A 114 2.05 4.86 7.12
N TYR A 115 1.70 6.12 7.38
CA TYR A 115 2.23 7.24 6.60
C TYR A 115 3.71 7.50 6.92
N PRO A 116 4.53 7.85 5.90
CA PRO A 116 5.92 8.20 6.10
C PRO A 116 6.04 9.34 7.08
N ARG A 117 6.95 9.19 8.04
CA ARG A 117 7.07 10.14 9.15
C ARG A 117 7.80 11.39 8.70
N SER A 118 7.62 12.49 9.43
CA SER A 118 8.19 13.79 9.07
C SER A 118 9.72 13.83 9.01
N TRP A 119 10.41 12.87 9.64
CA TRP A 119 11.87 12.75 9.53
C TRP A 119 12.34 12.03 8.27
N GLU A 120 11.49 11.21 7.64
CA GLU A 120 11.77 10.51 6.38
C GLU A 120 11.56 11.42 5.17
N ILE A 121 10.61 12.35 5.26
CA ILE A 121 10.30 13.29 4.17
C ILE A 121 11.32 14.43 4.21
N THR A 122 12.19 14.53 3.20
CA THR A 122 13.25 15.56 3.15
C THR A 122 12.70 16.98 3.17
N ASN A 123 11.52 17.20 2.58
CA ASN A 123 10.87 18.51 2.53
C ASN A 123 10.40 19.01 3.91
N SER A 124 10.24 18.14 4.92
CA SER A 124 9.82 18.56 6.26
C SER A 124 10.95 18.96 7.20
N TRP A 125 12.21 18.80 6.80
CA TRP A 125 13.36 19.13 7.63
C TRP A 125 13.42 20.61 8.03
N VAL A 126 12.97 21.52 7.16
CA VAL A 126 12.91 22.96 7.46
C VAL A 126 11.97 23.26 8.64
N TYR A 127 10.83 22.59 8.70
CA TYR A 127 9.87 22.76 9.79
C TYR A 127 10.38 22.14 11.10
N LEU A 128 11.03 20.97 11.03
CA LEU A 128 11.67 20.34 12.19
C LEU A 128 12.80 21.21 12.76
N ALA A 129 13.63 21.79 11.89
CA ALA A 129 14.69 22.71 12.30
C ALA A 129 14.12 23.99 12.92
N SER A 130 13.05 24.54 12.34
CA SER A 130 12.36 25.73 12.87
C SER A 130 11.77 25.47 14.26
N TYR A 131 11.13 24.32 14.45
CA TYR A 131 10.66 23.88 15.77
C TYR A 131 11.82 23.79 16.76
N GLY A 132 12.93 23.13 16.39
CA GLY A 132 14.12 23.04 17.23
C GLY A 132 14.70 24.41 17.60
N ALA A 133 14.74 25.35 16.64
CA ALA A 133 15.23 26.70 16.87
C ALA A 133 14.37 27.48 17.88
N VAL A 134 13.04 27.37 17.80
CA VAL A 134 12.12 28.01 18.76
C VAL A 134 12.29 27.43 20.15
N VAL A 135 12.37 26.10 20.27
CA VAL A 135 12.56 25.42 21.56
C VAL A 135 13.89 25.85 22.21
N LEU A 136 14.99 25.83 21.45
CA LEU A 136 16.30 26.27 21.94
C LEU A 136 16.32 27.76 22.28
N GLY A 137 15.71 28.60 21.44
CA GLY A 137 15.58 30.03 21.68
C GLY A 137 14.80 30.34 22.95
N TRP A 138 13.74 29.60 23.22
CA TRP A 138 12.96 29.73 24.46
C TRP A 138 13.77 29.34 25.69
N PHE A 139 14.49 28.21 25.66
CA PHE A 139 15.36 27.81 26.77
C PHE A 139 16.48 28.82 27.02
N ALA A 140 17.12 29.32 25.95
CA ALA A 140 18.13 30.37 26.05
C ALA A 140 17.54 31.64 26.65
N PHE A 141 16.35 32.07 26.21
CA PHE A 141 15.65 33.23 26.76
C PHE A 141 15.39 33.08 28.25
N VAL A 142 14.80 31.96 28.69
CA VAL A 142 14.53 31.71 30.11
C VAL A 142 15.83 31.72 30.93
N TRP A 143 16.89 31.09 30.43
CA TRP A 143 18.20 31.09 31.08
C TRP A 143 18.77 32.50 31.24
N PHE A 144 18.77 33.30 30.17
CA PHE A 144 19.24 34.68 30.21
C PHE A 144 18.36 35.57 31.09
N TYR A 145 17.05 35.38 31.05
CA TYR A 145 16.10 36.17 31.86
C TYR A 145 16.32 35.96 33.36
N ILE A 146 16.54 34.71 33.80
CA ILE A 146 16.81 34.41 35.21
C ILE A 146 18.19 34.93 35.64
N THR A 147 19.19 34.86 34.76
CA THR A 147 20.56 35.28 35.09
C THR A 147 20.79 36.79 34.93
N SER A 148 19.95 37.50 34.16
CA SER A 148 20.01 38.95 34.03
C SER A 148 19.48 39.61 35.31
N GLY A 149 20.38 40.06 36.18
CA GLY A 149 20.02 40.82 37.38
C GLY A 149 19.41 42.19 37.03
N ASN A 150 18.43 42.65 37.83
CA ASN A 150 17.82 43.98 37.67
C ASN A 150 18.88 45.08 37.84
N GLN A 151 19.23 45.76 36.74
CA GLN A 151 20.06 46.95 36.83
C GLN A 151 19.21 48.12 37.33
N THR A 152 19.51 48.62 38.53
CA THR A 152 18.95 49.88 39.01
C THR A 152 19.56 51.02 38.21
N VAL A 153 18.76 51.61 37.32
CA VAL A 153 19.15 52.80 36.55
C VAL A 153 19.36 53.94 37.55
N LYS A 154 20.62 54.30 37.84
CA LYS A 154 20.93 55.49 38.65
C LYS A 154 20.64 56.74 37.83
N LEU A 155 19.53 57.41 38.12
CA LEU A 155 19.25 58.76 37.63
C LEU A 155 20.30 59.70 38.22
N TYR A 156 21.09 60.37 37.37
CA TYR A 156 22.07 61.36 37.83
C TYR A 156 21.34 62.61 38.34
N GLU A 157 21.24 62.76 39.67
CA GLU A 157 20.85 64.03 40.29
C GLU A 157 21.99 65.05 40.12
N ASN A 158 21.77 66.04 39.26
CA ASN A 158 22.67 67.18 39.08
C ASN A 158 22.47 68.16 40.25
N LYS A 159 23.29 68.04 41.30
CA LYS A 159 23.35 69.01 42.40
C LYS A 159 24.06 70.28 41.91
N LYS A 160 23.29 71.30 41.53
CA LYS A 160 23.79 72.67 41.40
C LYS A 160 24.10 73.22 42.80
N ASN A 161 25.37 73.52 43.04
CA ASN A 161 25.86 74.18 44.24
C ASN A 161 25.36 75.63 44.29
N HIS A 162 24.86 76.05 45.45
CA HIS A 162 24.77 77.44 45.89
C HIS A 162 25.50 77.57 47.22
#